data_AF-A0A528GH50-F1
#
_entry.id   AF-A0A528GH50-F1
#
_cell.length_a   1.000
_cell.length_b   1.000
_cell.length_c   1.000
_cell.angle_alpha   90.00
_cell.angle_beta   90.00
_cell.angle_gamma   90.00
#
_symmetry.space_group_name_H-M   'P 1'
#
loop_
_entity.id
_entity.type
_entity.pdbx_description
1 polymer ?
#
loop_
_entity_poly.entity_id
_entity_poly.type
_entity_poly.pdbx_seq_one_letter_code
_entity_poly.pdbx_strand_id
1 'polypeptide(L)'
;AESRFENIRRLRDSGINAPIMLLRSPPMARVEEVVCTVDISLQSELATIRELSRIAARMGRVHDIMLMIDLGDLREGIWPNDLIPTVEQILALKGVRIAGIGTNLGCFGAIMPTEENLGQLVAHAYKT
;
A
#
# COMPACT_ATOMS: atom_id res chain seq x y z
N ALA A 1 11.62 -1.23 6.30
CA ALA A 1 10.19 -1.56 6.27
C ALA A 1 9.82 -2.33 7.53
N GLU A 2 8.58 -2.22 8.02
CA GLU A 2 8.12 -2.80 9.28
C GLU A 2 6.62 -3.12 9.20
N SER A 3 6.14 -4.10 9.97
CA SER A 3 4.75 -4.55 10.00
C SER A 3 3.98 -4.14 11.27
N ARG A 4 4.70 -3.77 12.34
CA ARG A 4 4.13 -3.46 13.66
C ARG A 4 4.39 -2.02 14.05
N PHE A 5 3.33 -1.30 14.44
CA PHE A 5 3.42 0.08 14.90
C PHE A 5 4.33 0.23 16.12
N GLU A 6 4.33 -0.75 17.03
CA GLU A 6 5.17 -0.72 18.23
C GLU A 6 6.65 -0.74 17.87
N ASN A 7 7.03 -1.47 16.81
CA ASN A 7 8.39 -1.47 16.29
C ASN A 7 8.71 -0.15 15.58
N ILE A 8 7.77 0.40 14.81
CA ILE A 8 7.94 1.70 14.15
C ILE A 8 8.23 2.79 15.19
N ARG A 9 7.47 2.82 16.29
CA ARG A 9 7.71 3.73 17.41
C ARG A 9 9.10 3.54 17.99
N ARG A 10 9.50 2.30 18.30
CA ARG A 10 10.86 1.99 18.79
C ARG A 10 11.96 2.46 17.84
N LEU A 11 11.78 2.30 16.53
CA LEU A 11 12.74 2.76 15.53
C LEU A 11 12.86 4.30 15.59
N ARG A 12 11.74 5.02 15.62
CA ARG A 12 11.74 6.49 15.74
C ARG A 12 12.35 6.97 17.07
N ASP A 13 11.98 6.35 18.18
CA ASP A 13 12.51 6.65 19.51
C ASP A 13 14.03 6.39 19.60
N SER A 14 14.54 5.44 18.82
CA SER A 14 15.99 5.17 18.69
C SER A 14 16.73 6.15 17.77
N GLY A 15 16.04 7.15 17.21
CA GLY A 15 16.61 8.17 16.32
C GLY A 15 16.68 7.76 14.84
N ILE A 16 16.06 6.65 14.45
CA ILE A 16 16.03 6.22 13.05
C ILE A 16 14.99 7.02 12.27
N ASN A 17 15.48 8.00 11.50
CA ASN A 17 14.68 8.90 10.67
C ASN A 17 14.62 8.52 9.19
N ALA A 18 15.09 7.32 8.83
CA ALA A 18 14.98 6.81 7.45
C ALA A 18 13.50 6.57 7.07
N PRO A 19 13.14 6.62 5.77
CA PRO A 19 11.79 6.29 5.33
C PRO A 19 11.35 4.88 5.77
N ILE A 20 10.15 4.78 6.33
CA ILE A 20 9.54 3.53 6.79
C ILE A 20 8.34 3.19 5.91
N MET A 21 8.39 2.00 5.33
CA MET A 21 7.24 1.37 4.68
C MET A 21 6.52 0.42 5.64
N LEU A 22 5.20 0.56 5.78
CA LEU A 22 4.34 -0.36 6.51
C LEU A 22 3.97 -1.56 5.61
N LEU A 23 4.42 -2.75 5.99
CA LEU A 23 4.32 -4.01 5.23
C LEU A 23 2.94 -4.69 5.28
N ARG A 24 1.88 -3.99 5.67
CA ARG A 24 0.52 -4.52 5.76
C ARG A 24 -0.50 -3.41 5.67
N SER A 25 -1.70 -3.73 5.21
CA SER A 25 -2.83 -2.81 5.35
C SER A 25 -3.12 -2.52 6.84
N PRO A 26 -3.26 -1.24 7.23
CA PRO A 26 -3.60 -0.87 8.59
C PRO A 26 -5.09 -1.07 8.87
N PRO A 27 -5.49 -1.38 10.12
CA PRO A 27 -6.90 -1.29 10.49
C PRO A 27 -7.36 0.18 10.40
N MET A 28 -8.63 0.41 10.05
CA MET A 28 -9.23 1.75 9.93
C MET A 28 -8.97 2.65 11.16
N ALA A 29 -9.04 2.08 12.37
CA ALA A 29 -8.79 2.81 13.61
C ALA A 29 -7.36 3.35 13.77
N ARG A 30 -6.40 2.89 12.96
CA ARG A 30 -4.99 3.32 13.00
C ARG A 30 -4.54 4.09 11.77
N VAL A 31 -5.46 4.50 10.90
CA VAL A 31 -5.12 5.25 9.68
C VAL A 31 -4.43 6.58 10.01
N GLU A 32 -4.84 7.27 11.08
CA GLU A 32 -4.16 8.49 11.54
C GLU A 32 -2.71 8.23 11.98
N GLU A 33 -2.47 7.13 12.70
CA GLU A 33 -1.13 6.73 13.11
C GLU A 33 -0.24 6.44 11.90
N VAL A 34 -0.77 5.82 10.84
CA VAL A 34 -0.05 5.60 9.59
C VAL A 34 0.42 6.91 8.98
N VAL A 35 -0.50 7.85 8.76
CA VAL A 35 -0.17 9.16 8.16
C VAL A 35 0.88 9.93 8.97
N CYS A 36 0.93 9.73 10.29
CA CYS A 36 1.86 10.42 11.17
C CYS A 36 3.26 9.78 11.23
N THR A 37 3.35 8.46 11.10
CA THR A 37 4.57 7.71 11.49
C THR A 37 5.20 6.92 10.35
N VAL A 38 4.47 6.72 9.26
CA VAL A 38 4.85 5.88 8.12
C VAL A 38 4.97 6.75 6.87
N ASP A 39 6.01 6.49 6.08
CA ASP A 39 6.25 7.23 4.84
C ASP A 39 5.51 6.59 3.66
N ILE A 40 5.44 5.24 3.59
CA ILE A 40 4.74 4.49 2.54
C ILE A 40 3.89 3.38 3.16
N SER A 41 2.65 3.18 2.72
CA SER A 41 1.83 2.03 3.17
C SER A 41 1.32 1.17 2.02
N LEU A 42 1.30 -0.16 2.23
CA LEU A 42 0.71 -1.10 1.29
C LEU A 42 -0.82 -1.06 1.39
N GLN A 43 -1.50 -0.93 0.26
CA GLN A 43 -2.96 -0.80 0.21
C GLN A 43 -3.57 -1.65 -0.90
N SER A 44 -4.72 -2.26 -0.61
CA SER A 44 -5.55 -2.98 -1.58
C SER A 44 -7.04 -2.60 -1.51
N GLU A 45 -7.44 -1.80 -0.51
CA GLU A 45 -8.84 -1.47 -0.26
C GLU A 45 -9.11 0.02 -0.44
N LEU A 46 -10.04 0.37 -1.33
CA LEU A 46 -10.38 1.76 -1.64
C LEU A 46 -10.93 2.53 -0.44
N ALA A 47 -11.68 1.88 0.45
CA ALA A 47 -12.20 2.50 1.67
C ALA A 47 -11.07 3.04 2.56
N THR A 48 -10.04 2.21 2.79
CA THR A 48 -8.86 2.59 3.58
C THR A 48 -8.06 3.70 2.90
N ILE A 49 -7.91 3.65 1.58
CA ILE A 49 -7.21 4.69 0.81
C ILE A 49 -7.94 6.04 0.88
N ARG A 50 -9.28 6.04 0.82
CA ARG A 50 -10.09 7.26 0.98
C ARG A 50 -9.89 7.87 2.37
N GLU A 51 -9.85 7.05 3.41
CA GLU A 51 -9.63 7.53 4.77
C GLU A 51 -8.20 8.05 4.98
N LEU A 52 -7.19 7.36 4.42
CA LEU A 52 -5.81 7.86 4.37
C LEU A 52 -5.75 9.23 3.72
N SER A 53 -6.37 9.38 2.54
CA SER A 53 -6.41 10.66 1.84
C SER A 53 -7.10 11.74 2.67
N ARG A 54 -8.22 11.43 3.32
CA ARG A 54 -8.95 12.40 4.14
C ARG A 54 -8.09 12.90 5.29
N ILE A 55 -7.42 11.99 6.00
CA ILE A 55 -6.58 12.34 7.15
C ILE A 55 -5.31 13.08 6.70
N ALA A 56 -4.61 12.58 5.68
CA ALA A 56 -3.42 13.23 5.14
C ALA A 56 -3.72 14.66 4.64
N ALA A 57 -4.81 14.84 3.89
CA ALA A 57 -5.22 16.16 3.43
C ALA A 57 -5.56 17.11 4.60
N ARG A 58 -6.25 16.63 5.64
CA ARG A 58 -6.53 17.39 6.87
C ARG A 58 -5.24 17.84 7.57
N MET A 59 -4.16 17.06 7.47
CA MET A 59 -2.86 17.35 8.07
C MET A 59 -1.92 18.13 7.14
N GLY A 60 -2.39 18.53 5.95
CA GLY A 60 -1.58 19.23 4.95
C GLY A 60 -0.47 18.37 4.35
N ARG A 61 -0.69 17.04 4.27
CA ARG A 61 0.28 16.05 3.79
C ARG A 61 -0.28 15.27 2.61
N VAL A 62 0.62 14.64 1.87
CA VAL A 62 0.30 13.62 0.87
C VAL A 62 0.98 12.33 1.31
N HIS A 63 0.20 11.28 1.55
CA HIS A 63 0.69 9.98 2.00
C HIS A 63 0.98 9.07 0.80
N ASP A 64 2.17 8.47 0.75
CA ASP A 64 2.52 7.56 -0.33
C ASP A 64 1.92 6.17 -0.10
N ILE A 65 1.26 5.64 -1.12
CA ILE A 65 0.67 4.30 -1.11
C ILE A 65 1.29 3.43 -2.20
N MET A 66 1.49 2.15 -1.90
CA MET A 66 1.81 1.13 -2.89
C MET A 66 0.60 0.21 -3.05
N LEU A 67 0.11 0.06 -4.27
CA LEU A 67 -1.07 -0.77 -4.55
C LEU A 67 -0.67 -2.23 -4.66
N MET A 68 -1.23 -3.07 -3.80
CA MET A 68 -1.04 -4.51 -3.88
C MET A 68 -2.02 -5.10 -4.88
N ILE A 69 -1.53 -5.95 -5.77
CA ILE A 69 -2.30 -6.66 -6.81
C ILE A 69 -2.25 -8.14 -6.49
N ASP A 70 -3.40 -8.79 -6.49
CA ASP A 70 -3.47 -10.24 -6.28
C ASP A 70 -3.23 -10.96 -7.61
N LEU A 71 -2.16 -11.76 -7.68
CA LEU A 71 -1.79 -12.56 -8.85
C LEU A 71 -2.00 -14.07 -8.61
N GLY A 72 -2.90 -14.42 -7.70
CA GLY A 72 -3.33 -15.78 -7.39
C GLY A 72 -2.96 -16.28 -6.00
N ASP A 73 -2.23 -15.49 -5.20
CA ASP A 73 -1.83 -15.91 -3.85
C ASP A 73 -2.98 -15.77 -2.82
N LEU A 74 -4.00 -14.95 -3.10
CA LEU A 74 -5.20 -14.76 -2.26
C LEU A 74 -4.92 -14.17 -0.87
N ARG A 75 -3.70 -13.70 -0.60
CA ARG A 75 -3.33 -13.13 0.70
C ARG A 75 -3.84 -11.71 0.88
N GLU A 76 -3.60 -10.85 -0.10
CA GLU A 76 -4.10 -9.47 -0.18
C GLU A 76 -3.83 -8.95 -1.60
N GLY A 77 -4.68 -8.04 -2.07
CA GLY A 77 -4.47 -7.36 -3.34
C GLY A 77 -5.77 -7.00 -4.03
N ILE A 78 -5.68 -6.02 -4.93
CA ILE A 78 -6.73 -5.67 -5.88
C ILE A 78 -6.71 -6.73 -6.98
N TRP A 79 -7.89 -7.21 -7.39
CA TRP A 79 -7.98 -8.10 -8.53
C TRP A 79 -7.50 -7.38 -9.80
N PRO A 80 -6.78 -8.05 -10.71
CA PRO A 80 -6.24 -7.42 -11.92
C PRO A 80 -7.28 -6.66 -12.76
N ASN A 81 -8.52 -7.15 -12.78
CA ASN A 81 -9.64 -6.53 -13.50
C ASN A 81 -10.18 -5.26 -12.81
N ASP A 82 -10.03 -5.16 -11.50
CA ASP A 82 -10.49 -4.02 -10.70
C ASP A 82 -9.41 -2.94 -10.53
N LEU A 83 -8.19 -3.20 -10.99
CA LEU A 83 -7.05 -2.31 -10.79
C LEU A 83 -7.27 -0.93 -11.43
N ILE A 84 -7.61 -0.87 -12.72
CA ILE A 84 -7.77 0.40 -13.44
C ILE A 84 -8.94 1.23 -12.87
N PRO A 85 -10.15 0.66 -12.67
CA PRO A 85 -11.24 1.39 -12.01
C PRO A 85 -10.90 1.87 -10.59
N THR A 86 -10.05 1.14 -9.87
CA THR A 86 -9.59 1.54 -8.54
C THR A 86 -8.59 2.70 -8.63
N VAL A 87 -7.62 2.63 -9.54
CA VAL A 87 -6.64 3.70 -9.78
C VAL A 87 -7.33 5.01 -10.17
N GLU A 88 -8.29 4.98 -11.09
CA GLU A 88 -9.05 6.17 -11.51
C GLU A 88 -9.70 6.89 -10.32
N GLN A 89 -10.27 6.13 -9.38
CA GLN A 89 -10.88 6.68 -8.16
C GLN A 89 -9.82 7.23 -7.20
N ILE A 90 -8.64 6.65 -7.15
CA ILE A 90 -7.53 7.11 -6.30
C ILE A 90 -6.91 8.39 -6.83
N LEU A 91 -6.79 8.55 -8.16
CA LEU A 91 -6.23 9.76 -8.78
C LEU A 91 -7.04 11.03 -8.47
N ALA A 92 -8.32 10.90 -8.13
CA ALA A 92 -9.16 12.01 -7.66
C ALA A 92 -8.89 12.42 -6.20
N LEU A 93 -8.13 11.63 -5.43
CA LEU A 93 -7.87 11.85 -4.02
C LEU A 93 -6.61 12.71 -3.82
N LYS A 94 -6.76 13.86 -3.17
CA LYS A 94 -5.66 14.85 -3.00
C LYS A 94 -4.66 14.52 -1.89
N GLY A 95 -5.02 13.65 -0.95
CA GLY A 95 -4.20 13.35 0.23
C GLY A 95 -3.34 12.10 0.08
N VAL A 96 -3.37 11.41 -1.06
CA VAL A 96 -2.55 10.23 -1.33
C VAL A 96 -1.86 10.35 -2.69
N ARG A 97 -0.75 9.63 -2.83
CA ARG A 97 -0.05 9.47 -4.11
C ARG A 97 0.31 8.00 -4.30
N ILE A 98 0.02 7.47 -5.48
CA ILE A 98 0.47 6.12 -5.86
C ILE A 98 1.97 6.18 -6.11
N ALA A 99 2.76 5.57 -5.23
CA ALA A 99 4.21 5.50 -5.33
C ALA A 99 4.70 4.25 -6.08
N GLY A 100 3.82 3.25 -6.25
CA GLY A 100 4.14 2.03 -6.99
C GLY A 100 3.06 0.96 -6.86
N ILE A 101 3.38 -0.22 -7.36
CA ILE A 101 2.55 -1.43 -7.24
C ILE A 101 3.38 -2.60 -6.71
N GLY A 102 2.72 -3.56 -6.10
CA GLY A 102 3.35 -4.77 -5.55
C GLY A 102 2.41 -5.97 -5.61
N THR A 103 2.91 -7.13 -5.23
CA THR A 103 2.14 -8.38 -5.11
C THR A 103 2.75 -9.25 -4.01
N ASN A 104 2.00 -10.23 -3.53
CA ASN A 104 2.50 -11.29 -2.66
C ASN A 104 2.47 -12.61 -3.42
N LEU A 105 3.54 -13.38 -3.29
CA LEU A 105 3.70 -14.71 -3.90
C LEU A 105 4.40 -15.62 -2.89
N GLY A 106 4.16 -16.92 -2.98
CA GLY A 106 4.72 -17.94 -2.08
C GLY A 106 4.17 -17.85 -0.65
N CYS A 107 2.99 -17.27 -0.48
CA CYS A 107 2.37 -17.03 0.82
C CYS A 107 1.17 -17.97 1.02
N PHE A 108 -0.07 -17.51 0.83
CA PHE A 108 -1.26 -18.28 1.20
C PHE A 108 -1.60 -19.34 0.14
N GLY A 109 -1.70 -18.94 -1.12
CA GLY A 109 -1.95 -19.86 -2.24
C GLY A 109 -0.76 -20.71 -2.64
N ALA A 110 0.41 -20.54 -2.00
CA ALA A 110 1.69 -21.15 -2.37
C ALA A 110 2.05 -20.95 -3.86
N ILE A 111 1.53 -19.88 -4.48
CA ILE A 111 1.83 -19.54 -5.87
C ILE A 111 3.25 -19.04 -5.94
N MET A 112 4.13 -19.82 -6.54
CA MET A 112 5.53 -19.44 -6.67
C MET A 112 5.72 -18.31 -7.68
N PRO A 113 6.72 -17.43 -7.49
CA PRO A 113 7.10 -16.48 -8.50
C PRO A 113 7.49 -17.17 -9.81
N THR A 114 6.90 -16.72 -10.91
CA THR A 114 7.19 -17.17 -12.28
C THR A 114 7.41 -15.96 -13.17
N GLU A 115 8.01 -16.16 -14.34
CA GLU A 115 8.10 -15.09 -15.35
C GLU A 115 6.72 -14.57 -15.76
N GLU A 116 5.70 -15.44 -15.75
CA GLU A 116 4.33 -15.08 -16.09
C GLU A 116 3.71 -14.12 -15.07
N ASN A 117 3.68 -14.47 -13.77
CA ASN A 117 3.04 -13.60 -12.78
C ASN A 117 3.85 -12.32 -12.51
N LEU A 118 5.17 -12.39 -12.44
CA LEU A 118 6.00 -11.20 -12.32
C LEU A 118 5.91 -10.34 -13.59
N GLY A 119 5.79 -10.95 -14.77
CA GLY A 119 5.53 -10.27 -16.03
C GLY A 119 4.19 -9.52 -16.03
N GLN A 120 3.13 -10.12 -15.46
CA GLN A 120 1.84 -9.43 -15.26
C GLN A 120 2.00 -8.20 -14.36
N LEU A 121 2.72 -8.30 -13.23
CA LEU A 121 2.97 -7.15 -12.36
C LEU A 121 3.66 -6.03 -13.14
N VAL A 122 4.72 -6.33 -13.89
CA VAL A 122 5.42 -5.34 -14.73
C VAL A 122 4.47 -4.72 -15.75
N ALA A 123 3.67 -5.53 -16.45
CA ALA A 123 2.69 -5.03 -17.41
C ALA A 123 1.68 -4.06 -16.77
N HIS A 124 1.24 -4.33 -15.54
CA HIS A 124 0.35 -3.43 -14.80
C HIS A 124 1.00 -2.08 -14.45
N ALA A 125 2.32 -2.03 -14.23
CA ALA A 125 3.03 -0.77 -13.93
C ALA A 125 3.03 0.23 -15.10
N TYR A 126 2.86 -0.26 -16.33
CA TYR A 126 2.90 0.55 -17.55
C TYR A 126 1.53 0.74 -18.20
N LYS A 127 0.44 0.34 -17.55
CA LYS A 127 -0.92 0.62 -18.04
C LYS A 127 -1.24 2.10 -17.84
N THR A 128 -1.32 2.84 -18.95
CA THR A 128 -1.85 4.21 -19.05
C THR A 128 -3.36 4.23 -19.11
#